data_AF-A3FJ62-F1
#
_entry.id   AF-A3FJ62-F1
#
_cell.length_a   1.000
_cell.length_b   1.000
_cell.length_c   1.000
_cell.angle_alpha   90.00
_cell.angle_beta   90.00
_cell.angle_gamma   90.00
#
_symmetry.space_group_name_H-M   'P 1'
#
loop_
_entity.id
_entity.type
_entity.pdbx_description
1 polymer ?
#
loop_
_entity_poly.entity_id
_entity_poly.type
_entity_poly.pdbx_seq_one_letter_code
_entity_poly.pdbx_strand_id
1 'polypeptide(L)'
;SMIWTSLASIAVVSFQPFFWGYSLAFSTTGNADLKFFGLKGVLDQVSIGSSRIPAILFCIGQLMFAAITAALAVGAIAERGRLGPLQVFIFVWSTIVYDPIANWTWNTNGWSLGGLDKAGGTPVHISSGTVALAISIFLGHIWKRRGYGTERLAYKPHNTTYVILGTVFLWFGWFGFN
;
A
#
# COMPACT_ATOMS: atom_id res chain seq x y z
N SER A 1 -2.07 19.33 -3.75
CA SER A 1 -0.96 19.09 -2.80
C SER A 1 -0.82 17.59 -2.59
N MET A 2 0.37 17.02 -2.77
CA MET A 2 0.60 15.58 -2.60
C MET A 2 0.40 15.12 -1.16
N ILE A 3 0.75 15.95 -0.18
CA ILE A 3 0.55 15.66 1.25
C ILE A 3 -0.94 15.41 1.54
N TRP A 4 -1.81 16.27 1.00
CA TRP A 4 -3.25 16.15 1.23
C TRP A 4 -3.87 14.92 0.55
N THR A 5 -3.44 14.61 -0.68
CA THR A 5 -3.89 13.39 -1.37
C THR A 5 -3.41 12.12 -0.68
N SER A 6 -2.20 12.12 -0.13
CA SER A 6 -1.68 11.00 0.66
C SER A 6 -2.49 10.81 1.96
N LEU A 7 -2.80 11.88 2.69
CA LEU A 7 -3.64 11.80 3.90
C LEU A 7 -5.06 11.27 3.60
N ALA A 8 -5.69 11.75 2.52
CA ALA A 8 -7.00 11.26 2.11
C ALA A 8 -6.97 9.76 1.76
N SER A 9 -5.90 9.33 1.10
CA SER A 9 -5.70 7.93 0.70
C SER A 9 -5.44 7.02 1.89
N ILE A 10 -4.69 7.50 2.89
CA ILE A 10 -4.50 6.79 4.16
C ILE A 10 -5.84 6.59 4.87
N ALA A 11 -6.75 7.57 4.85
CA ALA A 11 -8.07 7.40 5.45
C ALA A 11 -8.87 6.27 4.77
N VAL A 12 -8.85 6.19 3.44
CA VAL A 12 -9.52 5.11 2.69
C VAL A 12 -8.90 3.75 3.00
N VAL A 13 -7.56 3.66 3.04
CA VAL A 13 -6.86 2.40 3.31
C VAL A 13 -6.78 2.05 4.80
N SER A 14 -7.16 2.96 5.69
CA SER A 14 -7.44 2.60 7.08
C SER A 14 -8.82 1.93 7.21
N PHE A 15 -9.77 2.30 6.35
CA PHE A 15 -11.12 1.74 6.34
C PHE A 15 -11.21 0.41 5.57
N GLN A 16 -10.57 0.29 4.41
CA GLN A 16 -10.73 -0.88 3.55
C GLN A 16 -10.31 -2.21 4.20
N PRO A 17 -9.20 -2.30 4.96
CA PRO A 17 -8.80 -3.56 5.59
C PRO A 17 -9.65 -3.88 6.82
N PHE A 18 -10.20 -2.88 7.51
CA PHE A 18 -11.25 -3.07 8.52
C PHE A 18 -12.51 -3.67 7.89
N PHE A 19 -12.92 -3.19 6.72
CA PHE A 19 -14.13 -3.64 6.05
C PHE A 19 -14.00 -5.10 5.60
N TRP A 20 -13.02 -5.43 4.77
CA TRP A 20 -12.76 -6.81 4.34
C TRP A 20 -11.30 -7.16 4.07
N GLY A 21 -10.40 -6.18 3.91
CA GLY A 21 -9.05 -6.47 3.42
C GLY A 21 -8.24 -7.36 4.36
N TYR A 22 -8.41 -7.21 5.68
CA TYR A 22 -7.81 -8.14 6.64
C TYR A 22 -8.27 -9.59 6.43
N SER A 23 -9.56 -9.78 6.14
CA SER A 23 -10.12 -11.11 5.88
C SER A 23 -9.58 -11.72 4.58
N LEU A 24 -9.43 -10.90 3.53
CA LEU A 24 -8.92 -11.35 2.24
C LEU A 24 -7.43 -11.71 2.32
N ALA A 25 -6.63 -10.86 2.97
CA ALA A 25 -5.19 -11.07 3.13
C ALA A 25 -4.86 -12.22 4.10
N PHE A 26 -5.55 -12.28 5.25
CA PHE A 26 -5.23 -13.18 6.36
C PHE A 26 -6.37 -14.17 6.66
N SER A 27 -6.95 -14.71 5.60
CA SER A 27 -7.95 -15.79 5.66
C SER A 27 -7.34 -17.08 6.24
N THR A 28 -8.15 -17.84 6.98
CA THR A 28 -7.70 -19.15 7.52
C THR A 28 -7.55 -20.22 6.44
N THR A 29 -8.15 -20.04 5.26
CA THR A 29 -8.14 -21.03 4.18
C THR A 29 -7.05 -20.77 3.15
N GLY A 30 -6.36 -19.62 3.20
CA GLY A 30 -5.43 -19.19 2.16
C GLY A 30 -6.11 -18.66 0.90
N ASN A 31 -7.40 -18.96 0.70
CA ASN A 31 -8.21 -18.32 -0.32
C ASN A 31 -8.88 -17.07 0.24
N ALA A 32 -9.11 -16.07 -0.60
CA ALA A 32 -9.81 -14.84 -0.23
C ALA A 32 -11.21 -15.16 0.33
N ASP A 33 -11.36 -15.18 1.66
CA ASP A 33 -12.61 -15.43 2.36
C ASP A 33 -13.05 -14.20 3.18
N LEU A 34 -14.33 -14.16 3.57
CA LEU A 34 -14.93 -13.05 4.32
C LEU A 34 -15.20 -13.40 5.80
N LYS A 35 -14.48 -14.39 6.35
CA LYS A 35 -14.68 -14.87 7.72
C LYS A 35 -14.44 -13.78 8.77
N PHE A 36 -13.49 -12.89 8.53
CA PHE A 36 -13.12 -11.77 9.40
C PHE A 36 -13.67 -10.44 8.91
N PHE A 37 -14.76 -10.44 8.14
CA PHE A 37 -15.42 -9.21 7.68
C PHE A 37 -15.75 -8.28 8.88
N GLY A 38 -15.42 -6.99 8.76
CA GLY A 38 -15.59 -6.02 9.85
C GLY A 38 -14.73 -6.31 11.08
N LEU A 39 -13.58 -6.99 10.92
CA LEU A 39 -12.73 -7.50 12.01
C LEU A 39 -13.46 -8.43 13.00
N LYS A 40 -14.53 -9.08 12.55
CA LYS A 40 -15.29 -10.01 13.40
C LYS A 40 -14.40 -11.17 13.85
N GLY A 41 -14.26 -11.34 15.16
CA GLY A 41 -13.42 -12.40 15.74
C GLY A 41 -11.91 -12.12 15.70
N VAL A 42 -11.50 -10.88 15.41
CA VAL A 42 -10.10 -10.44 15.40
C VAL A 42 -9.82 -9.63 16.67
N LEU A 43 -9.47 -10.32 17.76
CA LEU A 43 -9.13 -9.70 19.04
C LEU A 43 -7.91 -10.39 19.66
N ASP A 44 -8.13 -11.24 20.66
CA ASP A 44 -7.13 -11.93 21.49
C ASP A 44 -6.62 -13.24 20.89
N GLN A 45 -7.26 -13.71 19.81
CA GLN A 45 -6.86 -14.87 19.04
C GLN A 45 -5.40 -14.75 18.58
N VAL A 46 -4.73 -15.88 18.47
CA VAL A 46 -3.34 -15.91 17.98
C VAL A 46 -3.29 -15.43 16.52
N SER A 47 -2.35 -14.54 16.21
CA SER A 47 -2.17 -14.03 14.84
C SER A 47 -1.59 -15.09 13.90
N ILE A 48 -1.93 -15.00 12.61
CA ILE A 48 -1.39 -15.91 11.57
C ILE A 48 0.12 -15.70 11.36
N GLY A 49 0.62 -14.47 11.58
CA GLY A 49 2.04 -14.14 11.41
C GLY A 49 2.93 -14.53 12.59
N SER A 50 2.39 -14.68 13.80
CA SER A 50 3.18 -15.05 14.98
C SER A 50 2.33 -15.56 16.14
N SER A 51 2.80 -16.62 16.80
CA SER A 51 2.20 -17.17 18.01
C SER A 51 2.33 -16.26 19.25
N ARG A 52 3.14 -15.20 19.17
CA ARG A 52 3.44 -14.30 20.30
C ARG A 52 2.65 -13.00 20.26
N ILE A 53 1.89 -12.76 19.19
CA ILE A 53 1.20 -11.49 18.93
C ILE A 53 -0.30 -11.77 18.77
N PRO A 54 -1.17 -11.01 19.45
CA PRO A 54 -2.62 -11.12 19.26
C PRO A 54 -3.04 -10.62 17.88
N ALA A 55 -4.11 -11.19 17.32
CA ALA A 55 -4.57 -10.91 15.97
C ALA A 55 -4.91 -9.43 15.75
N ILE A 56 -5.41 -8.72 16.76
CA ILE A 56 -5.68 -7.27 16.65
C ILE A 56 -4.40 -6.45 16.51
N LEU A 57 -3.33 -6.78 17.23
CA LEU A 57 -2.06 -6.05 17.13
C LEU A 57 -1.38 -6.33 15.78
N PHE A 58 -1.46 -7.58 15.32
CA PHE A 58 -1.02 -7.94 13.98
C PHE A 58 -1.80 -7.19 12.90
N CYS A 59 -3.13 -7.10 13.03
CA CYS A 59 -3.99 -6.33 12.13
C CYS A 59 -3.56 -4.86 12.03
N ILE A 60 -3.32 -4.20 13.17
CA ILE A 60 -2.83 -2.81 13.21
C ILE A 60 -1.48 -2.66 12.51
N GLY A 61 -0.56 -3.60 12.72
CA GLY A 61 0.72 -3.61 12.00
C GLY A 61 0.52 -3.68 10.49
N GLN A 62 -0.29 -4.62 10.02
CA GLN A 62 -0.58 -4.84 8.59
C GLN A 62 -1.32 -3.67 7.94
N LEU A 63 -2.22 -3.01 8.67
CA LEU A 63 -2.87 -1.77 8.26
C LEU A 63 -1.85 -0.68 7.90
N MET A 64 -0.74 -0.57 8.63
CA MET A 64 0.30 0.42 8.33
C MET A 64 1.04 0.10 7.03
N PHE A 65 1.33 -1.17 6.74
CA PHE A 65 1.92 -1.59 5.46
C PHE A 65 0.98 -1.26 4.29
N ALA A 66 -0.32 -1.53 4.43
CA ALA A 66 -1.32 -1.18 3.42
C ALA A 66 -1.36 0.35 3.18
N ALA A 67 -1.37 1.14 4.25
CA ALA A 67 -1.40 2.60 4.18
C ALA A 67 -0.16 3.19 3.47
N ILE A 68 1.04 2.67 3.76
CA ILE A 68 2.28 3.08 3.07
C ILE A 68 2.20 2.72 1.58
N THR A 69 1.72 1.52 1.26
CA THR A 69 1.58 1.06 -0.13
C THR A 69 0.66 1.98 -0.94
N ALA A 70 -0.47 2.39 -0.35
CA ALA A 70 -1.39 3.33 -0.97
C ALA A 70 -0.77 4.72 -1.15
N ALA A 71 -0.02 5.21 -0.17
CA ALA A 71 0.68 6.49 -0.28
C ALA A 71 1.73 6.47 -1.41
N LEU A 72 2.43 5.35 -1.62
CA LEU A 72 3.35 5.15 -2.75
C LEU A 72 2.60 5.12 -4.10
N ALA A 73 1.48 4.39 -4.18
CA ALA A 73 0.67 4.32 -5.39
C ALA A 73 0.12 5.69 -5.82
N VAL A 74 -0.30 6.53 -4.86
CA VAL A 74 -0.74 7.91 -5.11
C VAL A 74 0.39 8.77 -5.65
N GLY A 75 1.62 8.52 -5.20
CA GLY A 75 2.84 9.19 -5.67
C GLY A 75 2.98 9.16 -7.19
N ALA A 76 2.52 8.08 -7.84
CA ALA A 76 2.59 7.92 -9.30
C ALA A 76 1.64 8.83 -10.09
N ILE A 77 0.56 9.29 -9.46
CA ILE A 77 -0.50 10.10 -10.10
C ILE A 77 -0.21 11.61 -9.97
N ALA A 78 0.97 11.96 -9.46
CA ALA A 78 1.32 13.32 -9.08
C ALA A 78 1.02 14.36 -10.17
N GLU A 79 0.41 15.47 -9.71
CA GLU A 79 0.04 16.71 -10.42
C GLU A 79 -1.30 16.73 -11.16
N ARG A 80 -1.90 15.57 -11.46
CA ARG A 80 -2.98 15.54 -12.46
C ARG A 80 -4.19 14.65 -12.13
N GLY A 81 -4.13 13.85 -11.06
CA GLY A 81 -5.29 13.06 -10.59
C GLY A 81 -6.43 13.89 -10.00
N ARG A 82 -7.68 13.48 -10.28
CA ARG A 82 -8.87 13.96 -9.56
C ARG A 82 -9.03 13.15 -8.26
N LEU A 83 -9.31 13.82 -7.14
CA LEU A 83 -9.37 13.17 -5.82
C LEU A 83 -10.44 12.07 -5.74
N GLY A 84 -11.67 12.32 -6.21
CA GLY A 84 -12.76 11.35 -6.13
C GLY A 84 -12.43 10.00 -6.80
N PRO A 85 -12.11 9.99 -8.10
CA PRO A 85 -11.68 8.78 -8.80
C PRO A 85 -10.45 8.10 -8.18
N LEU A 86 -9.50 8.89 -7.65
CA LEU A 86 -8.31 8.37 -6.97
C LEU A 86 -8.69 7.54 -5.72
N GLN A 87 -9.62 8.02 -4.89
CA GLN A 87 -10.04 7.30 -3.69
C GLN A 87 -10.72 5.97 -4.04
N VAL A 88 -11.58 5.96 -5.06
CA VAL A 88 -12.22 4.74 -5.56
C VAL A 88 -11.18 3.77 -6.13
N PHE A 89 -10.23 4.28 -6.92
CA PHE A 89 -9.14 3.48 -7.46
C PHE A 89 -8.35 2.80 -6.35
N ILE A 90 -7.95 3.53 -5.30
CA ILE A 90 -7.16 2.98 -4.20
C ILE A 90 -7.91 1.91 -3.43
N PHE A 91 -9.21 2.12 -3.16
CA PHE A 91 -10.04 1.14 -2.48
C PHE A 91 -10.17 -0.17 -3.29
N VAL A 92 -10.42 -0.05 -4.60
CA VAL A 92 -10.52 -1.21 -5.50
C VAL A 92 -9.16 -1.89 -5.63
N TRP A 93 -8.11 -1.10 -5.85
CA TRP A 93 -6.74 -1.58 -6.03
C TRP A 93 -6.22 -2.31 -4.80
N SER A 94 -6.46 -1.78 -3.59
CA SER A 94 -6.06 -2.46 -2.37
C SER A 94 -6.80 -3.80 -2.22
N THR A 95 -8.09 -3.83 -2.59
CA THR A 95 -8.91 -5.05 -2.51
C THR A 95 -8.47 -6.14 -3.50
N ILE A 96 -8.20 -5.80 -4.76
CA ILE A 96 -7.98 -6.81 -5.82
C ILE A 96 -6.51 -7.07 -6.15
N VAL A 97 -5.59 -6.19 -5.72
CA VAL A 97 -4.16 -6.33 -6.00
C VAL A 97 -3.37 -6.50 -4.71
N TYR A 98 -3.52 -5.58 -3.76
CA TYR A 98 -2.73 -5.65 -2.53
C TYR A 98 -3.12 -6.85 -1.66
N ASP A 99 -4.41 -7.05 -1.38
CA ASP A 99 -4.86 -8.13 -0.49
C ASP A 99 -4.49 -9.54 -1.01
N PRO A 100 -4.63 -9.86 -2.32
CA PRO A 100 -4.17 -11.14 -2.85
C PRO A 100 -2.66 -11.32 -2.79
N ILE A 101 -1.87 -10.29 -3.10
CA ILE A 101 -0.40 -10.38 -3.01
C ILE A 101 0.05 -10.55 -1.56
N ALA A 102 -0.59 -9.83 -0.63
CA ALA A 102 -0.36 -9.96 0.81
C ALA A 102 -0.72 -11.37 1.29
N ASN A 103 -1.83 -11.94 0.82
CA ASN A 103 -2.20 -13.32 1.09
C ASN A 103 -1.11 -14.29 0.61
N TRP A 104 -0.70 -14.21 -0.65
CA TRP A 104 0.31 -15.11 -1.22
C TRP A 104 1.66 -15.02 -0.51
N THR A 105 2.01 -13.83 -0.03
CA THR A 105 3.33 -13.58 0.57
C THR A 105 3.36 -13.88 2.07
N TRP A 106 2.33 -13.49 2.81
CA TRP A 106 2.35 -13.48 4.28
C TRP A 106 1.35 -14.41 4.95
N ASN A 107 0.39 -14.97 4.22
CA ASN A 107 -0.50 -15.98 4.78
C ASN A 107 0.24 -17.33 4.85
N THR A 108 0.10 -18.05 5.95
CA THR A 108 0.67 -19.40 6.10
C THR A 108 0.15 -20.38 5.06
N ASN A 109 -1.07 -20.17 4.58
CA ASN A 109 -1.72 -20.95 3.53
C ASN A 109 -1.61 -20.28 2.14
N GLY A 110 -0.83 -19.20 2.03
CA GLY A 110 -0.63 -18.47 0.79
C GLY A 110 0.26 -19.24 -0.21
N TRP A 111 0.09 -18.92 -1.49
CA TRP A 111 0.96 -19.43 -2.56
C TRP A 111 2.26 -18.62 -2.58
N SER A 112 3.22 -18.93 -1.68
CA SER A 112 4.52 -18.23 -1.69
C SER A 112 5.61 -18.95 -2.49
N LEU A 113 5.41 -20.21 -2.91
CA LEU A 113 6.45 -21.08 -3.54
C LEU A 113 7.82 -21.04 -2.85
N GLY A 114 7.88 -20.77 -1.54
CA GLY A 114 9.14 -20.64 -0.80
C GLY A 114 9.81 -19.25 -0.90
N GLY A 115 9.11 -18.24 -1.41
CA GLY A 115 9.55 -16.84 -1.39
C GLY A 115 9.66 -16.33 0.04
N LEU A 116 10.84 -15.83 0.40
CA LEU A 116 11.10 -15.24 1.71
C LEU A 116 10.94 -13.72 1.64
N ASP A 117 9.87 -13.21 2.25
CA ASP A 117 9.62 -11.78 2.34
C ASP A 117 9.14 -11.38 3.74
N LYS A 118 10.09 -10.92 4.55
CA LYS A 118 9.88 -10.62 5.97
C LYS A 118 9.13 -9.29 6.18
N ALA A 119 9.42 -8.28 5.36
CA ALA A 119 8.99 -6.88 5.59
C ALA A 119 8.14 -6.31 4.45
N GLY A 120 7.79 -7.12 3.45
CA GLY A 120 6.85 -6.71 2.40
C GLY A 120 7.50 -6.08 1.19
N GLY A 121 8.68 -6.56 0.80
CA GLY A 121 9.29 -6.18 -0.48
C GLY A 121 8.32 -6.34 -1.65
N THR A 122 7.60 -7.45 -1.68
CA THR A 122 6.64 -7.84 -2.71
C THR A 122 5.31 -7.09 -2.57
N PRO A 123 4.57 -7.23 -1.45
CA PRO A 123 3.27 -6.59 -1.29
C PRO A 123 3.33 -5.07 -1.19
N VAL A 124 4.44 -4.46 -0.75
CA VAL A 124 4.55 -3.00 -0.61
C VAL A 124 5.30 -2.38 -1.78
N HIS A 125 6.57 -2.73 -1.96
CA HIS A 125 7.44 -1.99 -2.89
C HIS A 125 7.25 -2.42 -4.35
N ILE A 126 7.22 -3.73 -4.62
CA ILE A 126 7.02 -4.23 -5.98
C ILE A 126 5.61 -3.90 -6.46
N SER A 127 4.57 -4.18 -5.65
CA SER A 127 3.18 -3.92 -6.04
C SER A 127 2.93 -2.44 -6.37
N SER A 128 3.35 -1.52 -5.50
CA SER A 128 3.17 -0.08 -5.71
C SER A 128 4.02 0.44 -6.87
N GLY A 129 5.25 -0.09 -7.04
CA GLY A 129 6.12 0.23 -8.17
C GLY A 129 5.55 -0.22 -9.52
N THR A 130 5.01 -1.44 -9.59
CA THR A 130 4.36 -1.95 -10.81
C THR A 130 3.11 -1.15 -11.16
N VAL A 131 2.35 -0.72 -10.16
CA VAL A 131 1.17 0.11 -10.37
C VAL A 131 1.55 1.53 -10.79
N ALA A 132 2.61 2.07 -10.21
CA ALA A 132 3.18 3.33 -10.66
C ALA A 132 3.64 3.26 -12.12
N LEU A 133 4.25 2.15 -12.52
CA LEU A 133 4.62 1.90 -13.92
C LEU A 133 3.39 1.77 -14.82
N ALA A 134 2.38 0.99 -14.43
CA ALA A 134 1.13 0.83 -15.18
C ALA A 134 0.43 2.18 -15.38
N ILE A 135 0.27 2.96 -14.31
CA ILE A 135 -0.25 4.33 -14.37
C ILE A 135 0.58 5.19 -15.31
N SER A 136 1.90 5.11 -15.25
CA SER A 136 2.80 5.88 -16.11
C SER A 136 2.65 5.51 -17.59
N ILE A 137 2.46 4.23 -17.92
CA ILE A 137 2.28 3.77 -19.31
C ILE A 137 0.88 4.15 -19.82
N PHE A 138 -0.17 3.79 -19.07
CA PHE A 138 -1.56 3.96 -19.50
C PHE A 138 -2.04 5.40 -19.44
N LEU A 139 -1.62 6.18 -18.44
CA LEU A 139 -2.04 7.57 -18.30
C LEU A 139 -0.98 8.55 -18.80
N GLY A 140 0.30 8.16 -18.88
CA GLY A 140 1.36 9.05 -19.35
C GLY A 140 1.22 9.53 -20.79
N HIS A 141 0.53 8.78 -21.66
CA HIS A 141 0.25 9.24 -23.03
C HIS A 141 -0.76 10.42 -23.07
N ILE A 142 -1.70 10.46 -22.12
CA ILE A 142 -2.69 11.54 -21.95
C ILE A 142 -2.03 12.72 -21.22
N TRP A 143 -1.21 12.41 -20.22
CA TRP A 143 -0.54 13.40 -19.36
C TRP A 143 0.91 13.65 -19.78
N LYS A 144 1.18 13.77 -21.09
CA LYS A 144 2.54 14.08 -21.57
C LYS A 144 3.11 15.27 -20.81
N ARG A 145 4.22 15.03 -20.09
CA ARG A 145 4.95 16.09 -19.39
C ARG A 145 5.55 17.03 -20.44
N ARG A 146 5.24 18.32 -20.32
CA ARG A 146 5.82 19.35 -21.19
C ARG A 146 7.33 19.41 -20.95
N GLY A 147 8.15 19.28 -22.00
CA GLY A 147 9.61 19.44 -21.92
C GLY A 147 10.44 18.15 -21.76
N TYR A 148 9.86 16.96 -21.97
CA TYR A 148 10.61 15.69 -22.01
C TYR A 148 11.78 15.79 -23.00
N GLY A 149 13.02 15.65 -22.54
CA GLY A 149 14.24 15.83 -23.35
C GLY A 149 14.88 17.24 -23.33
N THR A 150 14.45 18.15 -22.46
CA THR A 150 15.06 19.50 -22.30
C THR A 150 15.72 19.67 -20.92
N GLU A 151 16.73 20.54 -20.79
CA GLU A 151 17.40 20.87 -19.51
C GLU A 151 16.43 21.36 -18.43
N ARG A 152 15.23 21.82 -18.81
CA ARG A 152 14.16 22.23 -17.90
C ARG A 152 13.66 21.09 -16.99
N LEU A 153 13.95 19.83 -17.33
CA LEU A 153 13.69 18.64 -16.53
C LEU A 153 14.88 18.14 -15.71
N ALA A 154 16.05 18.78 -15.80
CA ALA A 154 17.19 18.46 -14.96
C ALA A 154 16.84 18.83 -13.50
N TYR A 155 16.44 17.82 -12.73
CA TYR A 155 16.41 17.80 -11.26
C TYR A 155 16.05 19.14 -10.58
N LYS A 156 14.87 19.69 -10.89
CA LYS A 156 14.35 20.86 -10.18
C LYS A 156 13.28 20.43 -9.16
N PRO A 157 13.65 20.18 -7.88
CA PRO A 157 12.66 19.87 -6.86
C PRO A 157 11.75 21.09 -6.67
N HIS A 158 10.45 20.85 -6.51
CA HIS A 158 9.50 21.94 -6.23
C HIS A 158 9.81 22.61 -4.87
N ASN A 159 10.31 21.82 -3.90
CA ASN A 159 10.77 22.27 -2.59
C ASN A 159 11.70 21.21 -1.98
N THR A 160 12.98 21.55 -1.81
CA THR A 160 14.00 20.65 -1.26
C THR A 160 13.79 20.34 0.22
N THR A 161 13.20 21.25 0.99
CA THR A 161 12.90 21.05 2.42
C THR A 161 11.90 19.90 2.63
N TYR A 162 10.87 19.82 1.78
CA TYR A 162 9.91 18.71 1.86
C TYR A 162 10.52 17.37 1.46
N VAL A 163 11.49 17.36 0.54
CA VAL A 163 12.24 16.15 0.21
C VAL A 163 13.02 15.68 1.43
N ILE A 164 13.77 16.57 2.10
CA ILE A 164 14.57 16.22 3.29
C ILE A 164 13.68 15.74 4.43
N LEU A 165 12.61 16.46 4.75
CA LEU A 165 11.67 16.05 5.80
C LEU A 165 11.01 14.71 5.50
N GLY A 166 10.59 14.49 4.25
CA GLY A 166 10.06 13.21 3.81
C GLY A 166 11.06 12.07 3.98
N THR A 167 12.32 12.28 3.58
CA THR A 167 13.40 11.29 3.75
C THR A 167 13.65 10.97 5.23
N VAL A 168 13.67 11.98 6.12
CA VAL A 168 13.86 11.76 7.57
C VAL A 168 12.72 10.93 8.16
N PHE A 169 11.46 11.25 7.82
CA PHE A 169 10.31 10.48 8.31
C PHE A 169 10.29 9.05 7.76
N LEU A 170 10.60 8.87 6.47
CA LEU A 170 10.71 7.54 5.87
C LEU A 170 11.80 6.73 6.55
N TRP A 171 12.99 7.29 6.73
CA TRP A 171 14.11 6.57 7.34
C TRP A 171 13.82 6.20 8.79
N PHE A 172 13.30 7.14 9.59
CA PHE A 172 12.90 6.86 10.97
C PHE A 172 11.79 5.79 11.04
N GLY A 173 10.75 5.92 10.23
CA GLY A 173 9.66 4.96 10.18
C GLY A 173 10.10 3.57 9.71
N TRP A 174 11.16 3.49 8.89
CA TRP A 174 11.67 2.22 8.37
C TRP A 174 12.26 1.31 9.45
N PHE A 175 12.68 1.84 10.60
CA PHE A 175 13.07 1.02 11.75
C PHE A 175 11.91 0.21 12.34
N GLY A 176 10.67 0.70 12.24
CA GLY A 176 9.48 -0.06 12.64
C GLY A 176 8.92 -0.95 11.53
N PHE A 177 9.39 -0.77 10.30
CA PHE A 177 8.92 -1.50 9.11
C PHE A 177 9.64 -2.84 8.91
N ASN A 178 10.91 -2.97 9.35
CA ASN A 178 11.76 -4.16 9.17
C ASN A 178 11.84 -5.07 10.42
#